data_AF-A0A0V9UKN3-F1
#
_entry.id   AF-A0A0V9UKN3-F1
#
_cell.length_a   1.000
_cell.length_b   1.000
_cell.length_c   1.000
_cell.angle_alpha   90.00
_cell.angle_beta   90.00
_cell.angle_gamma   90.00
#
_symmetry.space_group_name_H-M   'P 1'
#
loop_
_entity.id
_entity.type
_entity.pdbx_description
1 polymer ?
#
loop_
_entity_poly.entity_id
_entity_poly.type
_entity_poly.pdbx_seq_one_letter_code
_entity_poly.pdbx_strand_id
1 'polypeptide(L)'
;MSATVSTLWYVDAPDPAAVLREFSPDRDAAQALLSRLFPDLQVDPGGRVPLTEAGDTGEDDGVERFRIGSYPGVTVVSSRRFALRHPSELPAMWLRTPAAERTCLLASDPAGAWGSFAVWECGTLRRSFGANTVEFFEDQGLPFVWERPFWAGEHPLRWPPNVPPPPESLPFHPRKLVEEAHGAWLGFRYVGRRDDELDPRDIETWSFTLRTPVPQISVPAPKTSWWRRLAAH
;
A
#
# COMPACT_ATOMS: atom_id res chain seq x y z
N MET A 1 -9.95 -14.04 8.90
CA MET A 1 -8.47 -13.90 8.85
C MET A 1 -8.15 -12.46 9.20
N SER A 2 -7.23 -12.21 10.11
CA SER A 2 -6.78 -10.84 10.40
C SER A 2 -5.57 -10.57 9.53
N ALA A 3 -5.72 -9.80 8.46
CA ALA A 3 -4.64 -9.49 7.53
C ALA A 3 -3.88 -8.24 7.99
N THR A 4 -2.55 -8.24 7.81
CA THR A 4 -1.75 -7.02 7.84
C THR A 4 -2.09 -6.20 6.60
N VAL A 5 -2.41 -4.93 6.79
CA VAL A 5 -2.71 -3.99 5.71
C VAL A 5 -1.56 -2.99 5.61
N SER A 6 -1.10 -2.72 4.40
CA SER A 6 -0.01 -1.78 4.15
C SER A 6 -0.09 -1.29 2.70
N THR A 7 -1.04 -0.38 2.46
CA THR A 7 -1.42 0.04 1.11
C THR A 7 -1.42 1.56 0.96
N LEU A 8 -1.01 2.01 -0.21
CA LEU A 8 -1.14 3.38 -0.69
C LEU A 8 -2.08 3.39 -1.90
N TRP A 9 -3.04 4.30 -1.91
CA TRP A 9 -4.05 4.43 -2.95
C TRP A 9 -3.98 5.80 -3.59
N TYR A 10 -4.00 5.83 -4.91
CA TYR A 10 -4.20 7.02 -5.73
C TYR A 10 -5.61 6.94 -6.30
N VAL A 11 -6.46 7.93 -5.99
CA VAL A 11 -7.88 7.89 -6.30
C VAL A 11 -8.30 9.21 -6.95
N ASP A 12 -8.59 9.12 -8.25
CA ASP A 12 -9.18 10.19 -9.06
C ASP A 12 -10.61 9.82 -9.50
N ALA A 13 -10.97 8.53 -9.43
CA ALA A 13 -12.31 8.07 -9.74
C ALA A 13 -13.32 8.50 -8.65
N PRO A 14 -14.51 8.99 -9.03
CA PRO A 14 -15.55 9.38 -8.06
C PRO A 14 -16.15 8.17 -7.32
N ASP A 15 -16.18 7.01 -7.96
CA ASP A 15 -16.60 5.73 -7.37
C ASP A 15 -15.50 4.68 -7.58
N PRO A 16 -14.53 4.58 -6.67
CA PRO A 16 -13.45 3.60 -6.79
C PRO A 16 -13.96 2.16 -6.70
N ALA A 17 -15.02 1.88 -5.94
CA ALA A 17 -15.54 0.52 -5.78
C ALA A 17 -16.20 0.00 -7.07
N ALA A 18 -16.87 0.86 -7.83
CA ALA A 18 -17.38 0.51 -9.15
C ALA A 18 -16.23 0.19 -10.13
N VAL A 19 -15.20 1.04 -10.18
CA VAL A 19 -14.02 0.83 -11.04
C VAL A 19 -13.34 -0.50 -10.73
N LEU A 20 -13.08 -0.78 -9.46
CA LEU A 20 -12.41 -2.01 -9.03
C LEU A 20 -13.22 -3.28 -9.34
N ARG A 21 -14.55 -3.16 -9.49
CA ARG A 21 -15.45 -4.28 -9.80
C ARG A 21 -15.59 -4.51 -11.30
N GLU A 22 -15.49 -3.46 -12.12
CA GLU A 22 -15.72 -3.52 -13.57
C GLU A 22 -14.44 -3.82 -14.37
N PHE A 23 -13.29 -3.32 -13.90
CA PHE A 23 -12.05 -3.36 -14.66
C PHE A 23 -11.04 -4.37 -14.08
N SER A 24 -10.10 -4.81 -14.91
CA SER A 24 -8.94 -5.58 -14.48
C SER A 24 -7.70 -4.68 -14.41
N PRO A 25 -6.72 -4.98 -13.53
CA PRO A 25 -5.53 -4.15 -13.38
C PRO A 25 -4.60 -4.25 -14.60
N ASP A 26 -4.16 -3.10 -15.09
CA ASP A 26 -3.16 -2.94 -16.14
C ASP A 26 -1.75 -3.21 -15.59
N ARG A 27 -1.09 -4.22 -16.16
CA ARG A 27 0.27 -4.62 -15.77
C ARG A 27 1.32 -3.61 -16.22
N ASP A 28 1.20 -3.10 -17.44
CA ASP A 28 2.21 -2.25 -18.04
C ASP A 28 2.19 -0.86 -17.38
N ALA A 29 0.99 -0.35 -17.06
CA ALA A 29 0.84 0.87 -16.26
C ALA A 29 1.42 0.70 -14.84
N ALA A 30 1.17 -0.45 -14.20
CA ALA A 30 1.74 -0.78 -12.90
C ALA A 30 3.28 -0.86 -12.93
N GLN A 31 3.84 -1.50 -13.96
CA GLN A 31 5.28 -1.59 -14.14
C GLN A 31 5.91 -0.22 -14.41
N ALA A 32 5.28 0.60 -15.27
CA ALA A 32 5.73 1.95 -15.57
C ALA A 32 5.76 2.86 -14.32
N LEU A 33 4.77 2.71 -13.43
CA LEU A 33 4.76 3.42 -12.15
C LEU A 33 6.01 3.09 -11.32
N LEU A 34 6.33 1.80 -11.15
CA LEU A 34 7.53 1.39 -10.40
C LEU A 34 8.82 1.83 -11.07
N SER A 35 8.94 1.69 -12.39
CA SER A 35 10.13 2.13 -13.13
C SER A 35 10.36 3.64 -13.00
N ARG A 36 9.29 4.43 -12.88
CA ARG A 36 9.39 5.88 -12.65
C ARG A 36 9.79 6.22 -11.21
N LEU A 37 9.32 5.46 -10.23
CA LEU A 37 9.67 5.64 -8.81
C LEU A 37 11.08 5.14 -8.48
N PHE A 38 11.55 4.12 -9.19
CA PHE A 38 12.84 3.47 -8.98
C PHE A 38 13.62 3.34 -10.30
N PRO A 39 14.08 4.47 -10.88
CA PRO A 39 14.74 4.46 -12.19
C PRO A 39 16.05 3.68 -12.23
N ASP A 40 16.71 3.51 -11.08
CA ASP A 40 18.00 2.82 -10.96
C ASP A 40 17.86 1.32 -10.66
N LEU A 41 16.62 0.82 -10.49
CA LEU A 41 16.35 -0.58 -10.17
C LEU A 41 15.68 -1.30 -11.34
N GLN A 42 15.99 -2.58 -11.48
CA GLN A 42 15.28 -3.47 -12.40
C GLN A 42 13.95 -3.88 -11.75
N VAL A 43 12.85 -3.69 -12.49
CA VAL A 43 11.49 -4.09 -12.08
C VAL A 43 11.17 -5.42 -12.75
N ASP A 44 11.22 -6.51 -11.98
CA ASP A 44 10.88 -7.85 -12.45
C ASP A 44 9.39 -8.14 -12.19
N PRO A 45 8.59 -8.35 -13.23
CA PRO A 45 7.17 -8.65 -13.08
C PRO A 45 6.94 -10.09 -12.64
N GLY A 46 5.99 -10.28 -11.73
CA GLY A 46 5.49 -11.57 -11.27
C GLY A 46 4.06 -11.86 -11.76
N GLY A 47 3.38 -12.76 -11.04
CA GLY A 47 2.00 -13.16 -11.32
C GLY A 47 0.95 -12.18 -10.80
N ARG A 48 -0.30 -12.39 -11.25
CA ARG A 48 -1.49 -11.73 -10.72
C ARG A 48 -1.93 -12.40 -9.42
N VAL A 49 -2.27 -11.60 -8.41
CA VAL A 49 -2.66 -12.07 -7.08
C VAL A 49 -3.77 -11.19 -6.48
N PRO A 50 -4.66 -11.73 -5.64
CA PRO A 50 -5.62 -10.94 -4.89
C PRO A 50 -4.93 -9.91 -3.98
N LEU A 51 -5.58 -8.77 -3.74
CA LEU A 51 -5.11 -7.73 -2.83
C LEU A 51 -4.93 -8.27 -1.41
N THR A 52 -5.76 -9.23 -0.98
CA THR A 52 -5.64 -9.83 0.37
C THR A 52 -4.35 -10.60 0.60
N GLU A 53 -3.68 -11.07 -0.46
CA GLU A 53 -2.36 -11.70 -0.34
C GLU A 53 -1.25 -10.66 -0.12
N ALA A 54 -1.59 -9.37 -0.20
CA ALA A 54 -0.60 -8.31 -0.14
C ALA A 54 0.04 -8.11 1.23
N GLY A 55 -0.61 -8.56 2.31
CA GLY A 55 -0.04 -8.61 3.65
C GLY A 55 1.09 -9.62 3.83
N ASP A 56 1.18 -10.64 2.96
CA ASP A 56 2.25 -11.64 2.96
C ASP A 56 3.39 -11.23 2.01
N THR A 57 4.02 -10.11 2.34
CA THR A 57 5.26 -9.66 1.70
C THR A 57 6.48 -10.22 2.45
N GLY A 58 6.54 -11.55 2.69
CA GLY A 58 7.66 -12.37 3.19
C GLY A 58 8.89 -11.71 3.85
N GLU A 59 9.25 -12.12 5.07
CA GLU A 59 10.42 -11.66 5.83
C GLU A 59 11.79 -12.15 5.31
N ASP A 60 11.85 -13.10 4.39
CA ASP A 60 12.99 -14.03 4.41
C ASP A 60 14.08 -13.84 3.34
N ASP A 61 13.83 -13.09 2.25
CA ASP A 61 14.78 -13.12 1.11
C ASP A 61 15.53 -11.81 0.84
N GLY A 62 15.30 -10.74 1.61
CA GLY A 62 15.90 -9.41 1.36
C GLY A 62 15.46 -8.77 0.02
N VAL A 63 14.49 -9.37 -0.66
CA VAL A 63 13.95 -8.94 -1.95
C VAL A 63 12.73 -8.06 -1.73
N GLU A 64 12.77 -6.83 -2.24
CA GLU A 64 11.62 -5.93 -2.15
C GLU A 64 10.53 -6.36 -3.13
N ARG A 65 9.31 -6.53 -2.59
CA ARG A 65 8.12 -6.92 -3.35
C ARG A 65 7.06 -5.82 -3.27
N PHE A 66 6.51 -5.48 -4.42
CA PHE A 66 5.36 -4.61 -4.57
C PHE A 66 4.22 -5.41 -5.18
N ARG A 67 2.99 -5.09 -4.79
CA ARG A 67 1.79 -5.54 -5.49
C ARG A 67 1.01 -4.31 -5.91
N ILE A 68 0.71 -4.20 -7.20
CA ILE A 68 0.13 -3.00 -7.78
C ILE A 68 -1.09 -3.36 -8.61
N GLY A 69 -2.22 -2.75 -8.31
CA GLY A 69 -3.39 -2.79 -9.16
C GLY A 69 -3.59 -1.41 -9.76
N SER A 70 -3.33 -1.24 -11.06
CA SER A 70 -3.57 0.01 -11.77
C SER A 70 -4.85 -0.11 -12.59
N TYR A 71 -5.87 0.64 -12.20
CA TYR A 71 -7.20 0.68 -12.80
C TYR A 71 -7.48 2.10 -13.32
N PRO A 72 -8.50 2.30 -14.18
CA PRO A 72 -8.90 3.64 -14.61
C PRO A 72 -9.23 4.56 -13.42
N GLY A 73 -8.36 5.54 -13.13
CA GLY A 73 -8.55 6.51 -12.04
C GLY A 73 -8.38 5.96 -10.62
N VAL A 74 -7.94 4.71 -10.46
CA VAL A 74 -7.64 4.11 -9.14
C VAL A 74 -6.36 3.29 -9.25
N THR A 75 -5.35 3.58 -8.44
CA THR A 75 -4.15 2.74 -8.36
C THR A 75 -3.84 2.41 -6.92
N VAL A 76 -3.74 1.12 -6.61
CA VAL A 76 -3.25 0.62 -5.32
C VAL A 76 -1.80 0.17 -5.46
N VAL A 77 -0.98 0.54 -4.48
CA VAL A 77 0.38 0.03 -4.27
C VAL A 77 0.43 -0.58 -2.88
N SER A 78 0.70 -1.87 -2.80
CA SER A 78 0.91 -2.57 -1.53
C SER A 78 2.36 -2.97 -1.36
N SER A 79 2.91 -2.64 -0.19
CA SER A 79 4.28 -2.95 0.20
C SER A 79 4.43 -2.73 1.70
N ARG A 80 5.32 -3.47 2.38
CA ARG A 80 5.63 -3.25 3.80
C ARG A 80 6.12 -1.84 4.12
N ARG A 81 6.63 -1.12 3.12
CA ARG A 81 7.06 0.28 3.25
C ARG A 81 5.94 1.22 3.71
N PHE A 82 4.67 0.83 3.56
CA PHE A 82 3.52 1.62 3.98
C PHE A 82 3.01 1.26 5.38
N ALA A 83 3.67 0.34 6.11
CA ALA A 83 3.32 -0.01 7.48
C ALA A 83 3.83 1.07 8.45
N LEU A 84 3.42 2.31 8.23
CA LEU A 84 3.88 3.50 8.95
C LEU A 84 2.95 3.79 10.12
N ARG A 85 3.51 3.86 11.33
CA ARG A 85 2.76 4.34 12.51
C ARG A 85 2.47 5.84 12.47
N HIS A 86 3.32 6.60 11.78
CA HIS A 86 3.18 8.04 11.54
C HIS A 86 2.99 8.27 10.03
N PRO A 87 1.78 8.07 9.49
CA PRO A 87 1.57 8.13 8.05
C PRO A 87 1.85 9.50 7.42
N SER A 88 1.90 10.61 8.17
CA SER A 88 2.34 11.90 7.61
C SER A 88 3.81 11.92 7.16
N GLU A 89 4.62 10.99 7.65
CA GLU A 89 6.03 10.82 7.28
C GLU A 89 6.21 10.06 5.96
N LEU A 90 5.13 9.75 5.23
CA LEU A 90 5.18 9.14 3.90
C LEU A 90 6.16 9.91 3.01
N PRO A 91 7.20 9.24 2.46
CA PRO A 91 8.20 9.93 1.63
C PRO A 91 7.57 10.66 0.45
N ALA A 92 7.95 11.92 0.26
CA ALA A 92 7.32 12.83 -0.71
C ALA A 92 7.30 12.31 -2.17
N MET A 93 8.20 11.38 -2.53
CA MET A 93 8.18 10.73 -3.86
C MET A 93 6.85 10.04 -4.14
N TRP A 94 6.21 9.46 -3.12
CA TRP A 94 4.92 8.79 -3.23
C TRP A 94 3.76 9.77 -3.41
N LEU A 95 3.90 11.02 -2.97
CA LEU A 95 2.87 12.05 -3.10
C LEU A 95 2.93 12.80 -4.44
N ARG A 96 4.11 12.81 -5.09
CA ARG A 96 4.33 13.52 -6.36
C ARG A 96 4.01 12.67 -7.59
N THR A 97 4.03 11.35 -7.44
CA THR A 97 4.11 10.42 -8.56
C THR A 97 3.31 9.15 -8.26
N PRO A 98 2.13 8.96 -8.88
CA PRO A 98 1.38 9.91 -9.70
C PRO A 98 0.86 11.11 -8.90
N ALA A 99 0.59 12.21 -9.61
CA ALA A 99 -0.26 13.26 -9.08
C ALA A 99 -1.71 12.74 -9.11
N ALA A 100 -2.33 12.62 -7.96
CA ALA A 100 -3.72 12.22 -7.79
C ALA A 100 -4.47 13.30 -7.01
N GLU A 101 -5.76 13.44 -7.29
CA GLU A 101 -6.65 14.31 -6.52
C GLU A 101 -6.70 13.88 -5.06
N ARG A 102 -6.77 12.57 -4.81
CA ARG A 102 -6.69 11.99 -3.47
C ARG A 102 -5.65 10.88 -3.40
N THR A 103 -4.80 10.96 -2.39
CA THR A 103 -3.89 9.87 -2.00
C THR A 103 -4.27 9.39 -0.60
N CYS A 104 -4.49 8.09 -0.40
CA CYS A 104 -4.81 7.51 0.90
C CYS A 104 -3.76 6.46 1.29
N LEU A 105 -3.13 6.60 2.44
CA LEU A 105 -2.34 5.55 3.06
C LEU A 105 -3.20 4.86 4.13
N LEU A 106 -3.26 3.54 4.08
CA LEU A 106 -3.97 2.73 5.06
C LEU A 106 -3.07 1.59 5.51
N ALA A 107 -2.85 1.48 6.83
CA ALA A 107 -2.02 0.44 7.40
C ALA A 107 -2.60 -0.11 8.70
N SER A 108 -2.43 -1.41 8.91
CA SER A 108 -2.77 -2.05 10.17
C SER A 108 -1.97 -3.31 10.40
N ASP A 109 -1.66 -3.56 11.67
CA ASP A 109 -0.95 -4.75 12.11
C ASP A 109 -1.76 -5.44 13.20
N PRO A 110 -2.33 -6.62 12.90
CA PRO A 110 -3.04 -7.43 13.87
C PRO A 110 -2.21 -7.82 15.09
N ALA A 111 -0.93 -8.17 14.88
CA ALA A 111 -0.08 -8.72 15.94
C ALA A 111 0.31 -7.63 16.94
N GLY A 112 0.67 -6.44 16.44
CA GLY A 112 0.96 -5.26 17.24
C GLY A 112 -0.27 -4.46 17.70
N ALA A 113 -1.48 -4.90 17.36
CA ALA A 113 -2.76 -4.25 17.71
C ALA A 113 -2.85 -2.75 17.35
N TRP A 114 -2.18 -2.32 16.29
CA TRP A 114 -2.16 -0.92 15.86
C TRP A 114 -2.73 -0.72 14.47
N GLY A 115 -3.16 0.51 14.20
CA GLY A 115 -3.67 0.92 12.90
C GLY A 115 -3.38 2.40 12.65
N SER A 116 -3.19 2.74 11.39
CA SER A 116 -2.95 4.11 10.95
C SER A 116 -3.55 4.35 9.57
N PHE A 117 -3.85 5.61 9.29
CA PHE A 117 -4.21 6.07 7.97
C PHE A 117 -3.83 7.54 7.79
N ALA A 118 -3.65 7.95 6.55
CA ALA A 118 -3.62 9.36 6.21
C ALA A 118 -4.24 9.58 4.84
N VAL A 119 -4.76 10.78 4.62
CA VAL A 119 -5.26 11.22 3.32
C VAL A 119 -4.69 12.58 2.98
N TRP A 120 -4.23 12.68 1.74
CA TRP A 120 -3.77 13.89 1.10
C TRP A 120 -4.72 14.23 -0.04
N GLU A 121 -4.98 15.51 -0.23
CA GLU A 121 -5.67 16.03 -1.40
C GLU A 121 -4.70 16.91 -2.20
N CYS A 122 -4.51 16.59 -3.47
CA CYS A 122 -3.53 17.26 -4.34
C CYS A 122 -2.14 17.38 -3.67
N GLY A 123 -1.70 16.32 -2.99
CA GLY A 123 -0.44 16.25 -2.25
C GLY A 123 -0.39 17.00 -0.90
N THR A 124 -1.47 17.66 -0.48
CA THR A 124 -1.55 18.35 0.81
C THR A 124 -2.22 17.47 1.85
N LEU A 125 -1.57 17.26 3.01
CA LEU A 125 -2.12 16.45 4.09
C LEU A 125 -3.42 17.05 4.63
N ARG A 126 -4.48 16.24 4.71
CA ARG A 126 -5.77 16.66 5.27
C ARG A 126 -6.03 16.07 6.65
N ARG A 127 -5.68 14.80 6.82
CA ARG A 127 -5.92 14.02 8.03
C ARG A 127 -4.86 12.92 8.12
N SER A 128 -4.29 12.75 9.30
CA SER A 128 -3.33 11.70 9.62
C SER A 128 -3.64 11.14 11.00
N PHE A 129 -3.81 9.83 11.13
CA PHE A 129 -4.10 9.15 12.38
C PHE A 129 -3.22 7.90 12.50
N GLY A 130 -2.67 7.65 13.67
CA GLY A 130 -1.96 6.43 13.99
C GLY A 130 -2.01 6.15 15.48
N ALA A 131 -2.42 4.94 15.86
CA ALA A 131 -2.51 4.56 17.26
C ALA A 131 -2.45 3.06 17.49
N ASN A 132 -2.11 2.67 18.73
CA ASN A 132 -2.47 1.37 19.30
C ASN A 132 -3.65 1.57 20.28
N THR A 133 -4.03 0.55 21.04
CA THR A 133 -5.22 0.60 21.91
C THR A 133 -5.10 1.54 23.12
N VAL A 134 -3.91 2.05 23.43
CA VAL A 134 -3.61 2.85 24.64
C VAL A 134 -2.80 4.13 24.36
N GLU A 135 -2.31 4.31 23.14
CA GLU A 135 -1.41 5.40 22.78
C GLU A 135 -1.69 5.88 21.34
N PHE A 136 -1.72 7.21 21.17
CA PHE A 136 -1.63 7.85 19.87
C PHE A 136 -0.16 8.00 19.47
N PHE A 137 0.18 7.51 18.28
CA PHE A 137 1.43 7.85 17.60
C PHE A 137 1.27 9.18 16.86
N GLU A 138 0.11 9.37 16.25
CA GLU A 138 -0.18 10.55 15.45
C GLU A 138 -1.69 10.87 15.44
N ASP A 139 -2.04 12.16 15.55
CA ASP A 139 -3.39 12.66 15.32
C ASP A 139 -3.32 14.10 14.77
N GLN A 140 -3.28 14.23 13.44
CA GLN A 140 -3.18 15.51 12.73
C GLN A 140 -4.39 15.73 11.84
N GLY A 141 -4.79 16.99 11.69
CA GLY A 141 -5.94 17.40 10.88
C GLY A 141 -7.28 17.21 11.59
N LEU A 142 -8.36 17.56 10.89
CA LEU A 142 -9.71 17.47 11.46
C LEU A 142 -10.33 16.10 11.14
N PRO A 143 -10.87 15.38 12.16
CA PRO A 143 -11.59 14.14 11.93
C PRO A 143 -12.73 14.28 10.92
N PHE A 144 -12.91 13.28 10.07
CA PHE A 144 -14.06 13.20 9.18
C PHE A 144 -15.34 12.83 9.96
N VAL A 145 -16.51 13.16 9.38
CA VAL A 145 -17.82 12.87 9.99
C VAL A 145 -18.01 11.39 10.28
N TRP A 146 -17.51 10.51 9.41
CA TRP A 146 -17.60 9.05 9.60
C TRP A 146 -16.75 8.55 10.78
N GLU A 147 -15.80 9.32 11.30
CA GLU A 147 -15.05 8.98 12.51
C GLU A 147 -15.89 9.23 13.78
N ARG A 148 -16.93 10.06 13.73
CA ARG A 148 -17.70 10.51 14.92
C ARG A 148 -18.16 9.36 15.84
N PRO A 149 -18.73 8.25 15.37
CA PRO A 149 -19.16 7.15 16.24
C PRO A 149 -18.03 6.53 17.06
N PHE A 150 -16.79 6.56 16.54
CA PHE A 150 -15.61 6.07 17.24
C PHE A 150 -15.25 6.99 18.40
N TRP A 151 -15.15 8.29 18.14
CA TRP A 151 -14.87 9.30 19.16
C TRP A 151 -15.98 9.42 20.21
N ALA A 152 -17.22 9.12 19.84
CA ALA A 152 -18.36 9.07 20.75
C ALA A 152 -18.44 7.80 21.62
N GLY A 153 -17.54 6.81 21.42
CA GLY A 153 -17.52 5.57 22.19
C GLY A 153 -18.54 4.52 21.75
N GLU A 154 -19.14 4.66 20.57
CA GLU A 154 -20.12 3.69 20.02
C GLU A 154 -19.44 2.40 19.51
N HIS A 155 -18.11 2.33 19.57
CA HIS A 155 -17.31 1.19 19.15
C HIS A 155 -16.34 0.71 20.24
N PRO A 156 -16.85 0.35 21.43
CA PRO A 156 -16.04 0.11 22.62
C PRO A 156 -15.01 -1.00 22.39
N LEU A 157 -13.79 -0.78 22.88
CA LEU A 157 -12.78 -1.82 22.94
C LEU A 157 -13.22 -2.92 23.92
N ARG A 158 -13.10 -4.18 23.52
CA ARG A 158 -13.45 -5.33 24.36
C ARG A 158 -12.22 -5.81 25.11
N TRP A 159 -12.25 -5.65 26.43
CA TRP A 159 -11.22 -6.14 27.33
C TRP A 159 -11.55 -7.56 27.83
N PRO A 160 -10.54 -8.40 28.10
CA PRO A 160 -10.76 -9.69 28.75
C PRO A 160 -11.54 -9.52 30.07
N PRO A 161 -12.38 -10.51 30.44
CA PRO A 161 -13.07 -10.48 31.73
C PRO A 161 -12.07 -10.29 32.88
N ASN A 162 -12.41 -9.45 33.85
CA ASN A 162 -11.61 -9.14 35.04
C ASN A 162 -10.29 -8.37 34.80
N VAL A 163 -10.07 -7.84 33.59
CA VAL A 163 -8.99 -6.89 33.32
C VAL A 163 -9.61 -5.50 33.13
N PRO A 164 -9.44 -4.57 34.08
CA PRO A 164 -9.94 -3.22 33.88
C PRO A 164 -9.19 -2.56 32.72
N PRO A 165 -9.88 -1.77 31.87
CA PRO A 165 -9.22 -1.00 30.82
C PRO A 165 -8.22 -0.02 31.47
N PRO A 166 -7.00 0.10 30.93
CA PRO A 166 -6.12 1.22 31.26
C PRO A 166 -6.84 2.57 31.10
N PRO A 167 -6.65 3.55 32.00
CA PRO A 167 -7.28 4.87 31.90
C PRO A 167 -7.03 5.60 30.57
N GLU A 168 -5.87 5.35 29.96
CA GLU A 168 -5.41 5.87 28.67
C GLU A 168 -5.95 5.13 27.45
N SER A 169 -6.79 4.10 27.65
CA SER A 169 -7.33 3.30 26.54
C SER A 169 -8.15 4.16 25.58
N LEU A 170 -7.92 3.94 24.29
CA LEU A 170 -8.80 4.50 23.28
C LEU A 170 -10.22 3.94 23.43
N PRO A 171 -11.25 4.73 23.07
CA PRO A 171 -12.63 4.29 23.12
C PRO A 171 -12.94 3.18 22.10
N PHE A 172 -12.00 2.86 21.19
CA PHE A 172 -12.15 1.86 20.14
C PHE A 172 -10.81 1.24 19.77
N HIS A 173 -10.85 0.13 19.02
CA HIS A 173 -9.64 -0.47 18.47
C HIS A 173 -9.21 0.31 17.21
N PRO A 174 -7.98 0.85 17.11
CA PRO A 174 -7.54 1.67 15.97
C PRO A 174 -7.73 1.01 14.61
N ARG A 175 -7.47 -0.30 14.52
CA ARG A 175 -7.70 -1.10 13.31
C ARG A 175 -9.13 -1.01 12.81
N LYS A 176 -10.12 -0.96 13.70
CA LYS A 176 -11.53 -0.81 13.30
C LYS A 176 -11.79 0.55 12.63
N LEU A 177 -11.10 1.61 13.09
CA LEU A 177 -11.17 2.91 12.44
C LEU A 177 -10.50 2.89 11.05
N VAL A 178 -9.39 2.16 10.89
CA VAL A 178 -8.76 1.93 9.58
C VAL A 178 -9.68 1.17 8.63
N GLU A 179 -10.44 0.18 9.11
CA GLU A 179 -11.45 -0.50 8.29
C GLU A 179 -12.58 0.46 7.86
N GLU A 180 -13.04 1.36 8.74
CA GLU A 180 -14.01 2.38 8.33
C GLU A 180 -13.43 3.40 7.33
N ALA A 181 -12.15 3.73 7.43
CA ALA A 181 -11.47 4.56 6.43
C ALA A 181 -11.43 3.88 5.05
N HIS A 182 -11.18 2.56 4.99
CA HIS A 182 -11.30 1.80 3.73
C HIS A 182 -12.71 1.89 3.16
N GLY A 183 -13.73 1.66 3.99
CA GLY A 183 -15.11 1.71 3.54
C GLY A 183 -15.50 3.11 3.05
N ALA A 184 -15.10 4.16 3.76
CA ALA A 184 -15.42 5.54 3.43
C ALA A 184 -14.72 6.05 2.16
N TRP A 185 -13.49 5.62 1.90
CA TRP A 185 -12.70 6.13 0.77
C TRP A 185 -12.65 5.22 -0.45
N LEU A 186 -12.79 3.92 -0.25
CA LEU A 186 -12.58 2.90 -1.28
C LEU A 186 -13.79 1.96 -1.46
N GLY A 187 -14.79 2.03 -0.57
CA GLY A 187 -16.02 1.25 -0.67
C GLY A 187 -15.87 -0.24 -0.35
N PHE A 188 -14.84 -0.63 0.41
CA PHE A 188 -14.67 -2.00 0.90
C PHE A 188 -13.98 -2.06 2.26
N ARG A 189 -13.99 -3.24 2.90
CA ARG A 189 -13.25 -3.54 4.15
C ARG A 189 -12.63 -4.92 4.08
N TYR A 190 -11.51 -5.11 4.77
CA TYR A 190 -10.92 -6.43 4.97
C TYR A 190 -11.65 -7.21 6.07
N VAL A 191 -12.09 -6.51 7.12
CA VAL A 191 -12.78 -7.11 8.27
C VAL A 191 -14.06 -6.35 8.56
N GLY A 192 -15.15 -7.06 8.83
CA GLY A 192 -16.46 -6.44 9.09
C GLY A 192 -17.11 -5.84 7.84
N ARG A 193 -16.83 -6.42 6.66
CA ARG A 193 -17.43 -6.07 5.36
C ARG A 193 -18.97 -6.09 5.46
N ARG A 194 -19.62 -5.09 4.88
CA ARG A 194 -21.08 -5.02 4.71
C ARG A 194 -21.51 -5.76 3.44
N ASP A 195 -22.77 -6.20 3.36
CA ASP A 195 -23.20 -7.08 2.27
C ASP A 195 -23.04 -6.47 0.87
N ASP A 196 -23.19 -5.15 0.75
CA ASP A 196 -23.08 -4.35 -0.47
C ASP A 196 -21.63 -3.99 -0.86
N GLU A 197 -20.66 -4.21 0.03
CA GLU A 197 -19.27 -3.82 -0.18
C GLU A 197 -18.50 -4.82 -1.06
N LEU A 198 -17.54 -4.30 -1.82
CA LEU A 198 -16.66 -5.13 -2.65
C LEU A 198 -15.85 -6.10 -1.76
N ASP A 199 -15.67 -7.35 -2.20
CA ASP A 199 -14.81 -8.30 -1.51
C ASP A 199 -13.35 -8.01 -1.91
N PRO A 200 -12.44 -7.72 -0.97
CA PRO A 200 -11.04 -7.44 -1.31
C PRO A 200 -10.32 -8.63 -1.95
N ARG A 201 -10.86 -9.85 -1.89
CA ARG A 201 -10.34 -11.01 -2.62
C ARG A 201 -10.59 -10.93 -4.13
N ASP A 202 -11.58 -10.15 -4.54
CA ASP A 202 -11.91 -9.93 -5.95
C ASP A 202 -11.09 -8.77 -6.55
N ILE A 203 -10.39 -7.99 -5.71
CA ILE A 203 -9.49 -6.93 -6.17
C ILE A 203 -8.17 -7.56 -6.57
N GLU A 204 -7.89 -7.58 -7.87
CA GLU A 204 -6.66 -8.15 -8.41
C GLU A 204 -5.49 -7.15 -8.39
N THR A 205 -4.26 -7.66 -8.29
CA THR A 205 -3.03 -6.87 -8.39
C THR A 205 -1.96 -7.65 -9.15
N TRP A 206 -0.97 -6.97 -9.71
CA TRP A 206 0.24 -7.59 -10.25
C TRP A 206 1.38 -7.52 -9.24
N SER A 207 2.07 -8.64 -9.04
CA SER A 207 3.28 -8.67 -8.22
C SER A 207 4.49 -8.19 -9.01
N PHE A 208 5.41 -7.51 -8.32
CA PHE A 208 6.67 -7.03 -8.86
C PHE A 208 7.77 -7.18 -7.81
N THR A 209 8.98 -7.45 -8.28
CA THR A 209 10.18 -7.51 -7.46
C THR A 209 11.18 -6.47 -7.96
N LEU A 210 11.77 -5.70 -7.05
CA LEU A 210 12.86 -4.80 -7.39
C LEU A 210 14.21 -5.47 -7.17
N ARG A 211 15.13 -5.31 -8.13
CA ARG A 211 16.50 -5.80 -8.02
C ARG A 211 17.51 -4.73 -8.42
N THR A 212 18.65 -4.71 -7.75
CA THR A 212 19.81 -3.96 -8.24
C THR A 212 20.27 -4.58 -9.55
N PRO A 213 20.40 -3.80 -10.64
CA PRO A 213 20.89 -4.32 -11.91
C PRO A 213 22.31 -4.91 -11.72
N VAL A 214 22.53 -6.13 -12.21
CA VAL A 214 23.89 -6.69 -12.25
C VAL A 214 24.65 -5.98 -13.38
N PRO A 215 25.83 -5.39 -13.13
CA PRO A 215 26.60 -4.75 -14.18
C PRO A 215 26.90 -5.77 -15.30
N GLN A 216 26.45 -5.48 -16.51
CA GLN A 216 26.86 -6.27 -17.67
C GLN A 216 28.33 -6.00 -17.92
N ILE A 217 29.21 -6.92 -17.52
CA ILE A 217 30.61 -6.90 -17.93
C ILE A 217 30.62 -7.23 -19.43
N SER A 218 30.69 -6.20 -20.27
CA SER A 218 30.93 -6.38 -21.70
C SER A 218 32.31 -6.99 -21.88
N VAL A 219 32.40 -8.28 -22.20
CA VAL A 219 33.65 -8.88 -22.64
C VAL A 219 34.02 -8.21 -23.96
N PRO A 220 35.17 -7.52 -24.06
CA PRO A 220 35.56 -6.87 -25.30
C PRO A 220 35.65 -7.92 -26.40
N ALA A 221 35.05 -7.62 -27.56
CA ALA A 221 35.10 -8.50 -28.71
C ALA A 221 36.55 -8.91 -29.01
N PRO A 222 36.82 -10.21 -29.26
CA PRO A 222 38.17 -10.65 -29.55
C PRO A 222 38.68 -9.86 -30.76
N LYS A 223 39.81 -9.16 -30.57
CA LYS A 223 40.50 -8.46 -31.67
C LYS A 223 40.79 -9.50 -32.75
N THR A 224 40.08 -9.45 -33.86
CA THR A 224 40.40 -10.24 -35.06
C THR A 224 41.86 -10.00 -35.42
N SER A 225 42.68 -11.05 -35.33
CA SER A 225 44.10 -10.98 -35.56
C SER A 225 44.38 -10.65 -37.03
N TRP A 226 45.05 -9.54 -37.24
CA TRP A 226 45.40 -8.98 -38.55
C TRP A 226 46.54 -9.73 -39.26
N TRP A 227 47.01 -10.85 -38.71
CA TRP A 227 48.22 -11.54 -39.14
C TRP A 227 48.04 -12.61 -40.23
N ARG A 228 46.81 -12.92 -40.68
CA ARG A 228 46.58 -13.90 -41.78
C ARG A 228 46.70 -13.29 -43.19
N ARG A 229 47.67 -12.41 -43.43
CA ARG A 229 47.95 -11.84 -44.78
C ARG A 229 49.44 -11.76 -45.14
N LEU A 230 50.28 -12.66 -44.64
CA LEU A 230 51.70 -12.73 -45.03
C LEU A 230 52.19 -14.16 -45.37
N ALA A 231 51.32 -15.00 -45.94
CA ALA A 231 51.74 -16.29 -46.49
C ALA A 231 51.12 -16.52 -47.88
N ALA A 232 51.44 -15.64 -48.82
CA ALA A 232 51.31 -15.89 -50.26
C ALA A 232 52.12 -14.83 -51.02
N HIS A 233 53.44 -14.98 -51.02
CA HIS A 233 54.32 -14.51 -52.09
C HIS A 233 55.50 -15.46 -52.21
#